data_AF-A0AAV5WET0-F1
#
_entry.id   AF-A0AAV5WET0-F1
#
_cell.length_a   1.000
_cell.length_b   1.000
_cell.length_c   1.000
_cell.angle_alpha   90.00
_cell.angle_beta   90.00
_cell.angle_gamma   90.00
#
_symmetry.space_group_name_H-M   'P 1'
#
loop_
_entity.id
_entity.type
_entity.pdbx_description
1 polymer ?
#
loop_
_entity_poly.entity_id
_entity_poly.type
_entity_poly.pdbx_seq_one_letter_code
_entity_poly.pdbx_strand_id
1 'polypeptide(L)'
;FGAATCCFRSANATDGGSEWTGSERPELTQIYPPNESLQIRYSRCCKLCLTPNPQICSVFSSCGHILCMPCADQLPLVGTSEKCCPFCRKRGEVVRIFEDLIEDGIGTVLMEMLNTSVQDFRKKIKSSEL
;
A
#
# COMPACT_ATOMS: atom_id res chain seq x y z
N PHE A 1 -23.66 -22.05 20.19
CA PHE A 1 -23.52 -20.67 19.71
C PHE A 1 -22.60 -19.91 20.68
N GLY A 2 -21.28 -19.99 20.47
CA GLY A 2 -20.31 -19.34 21.34
C GLY A 2 -19.97 -17.95 20.81
N ALA A 3 -20.28 -16.90 21.56
CA ALA A 3 -19.88 -15.54 21.24
C ALA A 3 -18.36 -15.42 21.41
N ALA A 4 -17.63 -15.26 20.32
CA ALA A 4 -16.22 -14.89 20.36
C ALA A 4 -16.13 -13.42 20.83
N THR A 5 -16.13 -13.21 22.14
CA THR A 5 -15.82 -11.92 22.74
C THR A 5 -14.36 -11.61 22.43
N CYS A 6 -14.11 -10.72 21.47
CA CYS A 6 -12.78 -10.19 21.24
C CYS A 6 -12.36 -9.40 22.49
N CYS A 7 -11.53 -10.01 23.33
CA CYS A 7 -11.07 -9.42 24.57
C CYS A 7 -10.29 -8.13 24.27
N PHE A 8 -10.87 -7.02 24.70
CA PHE A 8 -10.24 -5.71 24.76
C PHE A 8 -9.12 -5.77 25.81
N ARG A 9 -7.86 -5.72 25.37
CA ARG A 9 -6.77 -5.28 26.25
C ARG A 9 -6.51 -3.82 25.91
N SER A 10 -6.94 -2.93 26.80
CA SER A 10 -6.59 -1.52 26.77
C SER A 10 -5.07 -1.41 26.77
N ALA A 11 -4.48 -0.94 25.67
CA ALA A 11 -3.16 -0.37 25.72
C ALA A 11 -3.34 1.06 26.24
N ASN A 12 -2.91 1.32 27.48
CA ASN A 12 -2.76 2.67 27.98
C ASN A 12 -1.69 3.35 27.13
N ALA A 13 -2.11 4.14 26.14
CA ALA A 13 -1.26 5.16 25.54
C ALA A 13 -1.19 6.29 26.57
N THR A 14 -0.05 6.45 27.22
CA THR A 14 0.22 7.66 27.99
C THR A 14 0.43 8.79 26.98
N ASP A 15 -0.57 9.66 26.90
CA ASP A 15 -0.56 10.92 26.17
C ASP A 15 0.55 11.82 26.71
N GLY A 16 1.66 11.89 25.98
CA GLY A 16 2.63 12.99 26.10
C GLY A 16 2.15 14.16 25.27
N GLY A 17 1.17 14.92 25.77
CA GLY A 17 0.71 16.15 25.15
C GLY A 17 1.79 17.23 25.24
N SER A 18 2.50 17.47 24.13
CA SER A 18 3.22 18.73 23.94
C SER A 18 2.23 19.76 23.41
N GLU A 19 1.92 20.73 24.27
CA GLU A 19 1.17 21.95 24.00
C GLU A 19 1.69 22.65 22.72
N TRP A 20 0.87 22.66 21.66
CA TRP A 20 1.17 23.39 20.43
C TRP A 20 0.91 24.88 20.66
N THR A 21 1.94 25.62 21.06
CA THR A 21 1.90 27.08 21.04
C THR A 21 2.05 27.53 19.59
N GLY A 22 1.04 28.26 19.11
CA GLY A 22 1.03 28.80 17.76
C GLY A 22 2.17 29.78 17.54
N SER A 23 3.13 29.39 16.70
CA SER A 23 3.99 30.31 15.97
C SER A 23 4.39 29.67 14.63
N GLU A 24 3.79 30.21 13.57
CA GLU A 24 4.27 30.21 12.17
C GLU A 24 4.48 28.84 11.51
N ARG A 25 3.59 28.49 10.56
CA ARG A 25 3.79 27.38 9.61
C ARG A 25 5.08 27.68 8.83
N PRO A 26 6.17 26.90 8.95
CA PRO A 26 7.36 27.14 8.15
C PRO A 26 6.99 26.94 6.67
N GLU A 27 7.36 27.93 5.87
CA GLU A 27 7.21 27.92 4.42
C GLU A 27 7.92 26.68 3.87
N LEU A 28 7.18 25.84 3.16
CA LEU A 28 7.63 24.53 2.69
C LEU A 28 8.57 24.69 1.48
N THR A 29 9.72 25.34 1.65
CA THR A 29 10.67 25.66 0.57
C THR A 29 11.90 24.76 0.53
N GLN A 30 11.98 23.73 1.38
CA GLN A 30 13.06 22.75 1.30
C GLN A 30 12.62 21.54 0.47
N ILE A 31 12.90 21.59 -0.83
CA ILE A 31 12.88 20.43 -1.72
C ILE A 31 13.92 19.45 -1.16
N TYR A 32 13.45 18.39 -0.49
CA TYR A 32 14.32 17.29 -0.08
C TYR A 32 15.07 16.81 -1.33
N PRO A 33 16.42 16.68 -1.30
CA PRO A 33 17.14 16.04 -2.40
C PRO A 33 16.50 14.68 -2.64
N PRO A 34 16.39 14.20 -3.89
CA PRO A 34 15.81 12.89 -4.19
C PRO A 34 16.71 11.84 -3.54
N ASN A 35 16.40 11.52 -2.30
CA ASN A 35 16.95 10.41 -1.57
C ASN A 35 16.56 9.19 -2.40
N GLU A 36 17.55 8.54 -3.01
CA GLU A 36 17.43 7.29 -3.76
C GLU A 36 16.57 6.33 -2.97
N SER A 37 15.28 6.30 -3.32
CA SER A 37 14.25 5.38 -2.89
C SER A 37 14.48 4.75 -1.51
N LEU A 38 14.23 5.50 -0.44
CA LEU A 38 13.73 4.91 0.82
C LEU A 38 12.27 4.44 0.65
N GLN A 39 11.93 3.93 -0.53
CA GLN A 39 10.68 3.25 -0.77
C GLN A 39 10.75 1.96 0.04
N ILE A 40 10.19 2.02 1.26
CA ILE A 40 9.84 0.82 2.00
C ILE A 40 9.01 -0.02 1.03
N ARG A 41 9.59 -1.10 0.51
CA ARG A 41 8.89 -1.99 -0.42
C ARG A 41 7.86 -2.74 0.40
N TYR A 42 6.67 -2.14 0.54
CA TYR A 42 5.56 -2.81 1.17
C TYR A 42 5.18 -4.01 0.31
N SER A 43 5.27 -5.21 0.90
CA SER A 43 4.85 -6.43 0.24
C SER A 43 3.34 -6.37 0.02
N ARG A 44 2.90 -6.43 -1.25
CA ARG A 44 1.47 -6.58 -1.60
C ARG A 44 0.92 -7.98 -1.34
N CYS A 45 1.69 -8.86 -0.68
CA CYS A 45 1.23 -10.19 -0.35
C CYS A 45 0.22 -10.12 0.80
N CYS A 46 -0.96 -10.73 0.63
CA CYS A 46 -1.91 -10.84 1.74
C CYS A 46 -1.29 -11.69 2.85
N LYS A 47 -1.16 -11.14 4.06
CA LYS A 47 -0.50 -11.84 5.16
C LYS A 47 -1.31 -12.97 5.80
N LEU A 48 -2.55 -13.20 5.34
CA LEU A 48 -3.38 -14.34 5.79
C LEU A 48 -3.28 -15.55 4.86
N CYS A 49 -3.62 -15.37 3.57
CA CYS A 49 -3.59 -16.45 2.59
C CYS A 49 -2.29 -16.54 1.81
N LEU A 50 -1.37 -15.59 2.01
CA LEU A 50 -0.09 -15.48 1.30
C LEU A 50 -0.22 -15.30 -0.22
N THR A 51 -1.42 -14.95 -0.71
CA THR A 51 -1.62 -14.63 -2.13
C THR A 51 -0.76 -13.43 -2.50
N PRO A 52 0.17 -13.58 -3.46
CA PRO A 52 0.96 -12.46 -3.95
C PRO A 52 0.06 -11.54 -4.78
N ASN A 53 0.15 -10.24 -4.52
CA ASN A 53 -0.51 -9.21 -5.34
C ASN A 53 -2.01 -9.48 -5.63
N PRO A 54 -2.87 -9.56 -4.61
CA PRO A 54 -4.30 -9.77 -4.81
C PRO A 54 -4.91 -8.59 -5.57
N GLN A 55 -5.77 -8.88 -6.55
CA GLN A 55 -6.40 -7.85 -7.40
C GLN A 55 -7.27 -6.87 -6.62
N ILE A 56 -7.86 -7.32 -5.50
CA ILE A 56 -8.71 -6.51 -4.66
C ILE A 56 -8.22 -6.61 -3.22
N CYS A 57 -7.79 -5.47 -2.69
CA CYS A 57 -7.40 -5.30 -1.31
C CYS A 57 -8.50 -4.60 -0.50
N SER A 58 -8.42 -4.75 0.80
CA SER A 58 -9.27 -4.10 1.78
C SER A 58 -8.44 -3.69 2.99
N VAL A 59 -8.86 -2.62 3.66
CA VAL A 59 -8.20 -2.06 4.82
C VAL A 59 -9.17 -1.95 5.98
N PHE A 60 -8.69 -2.25 7.19
CA PHE A 60 -9.41 -1.92 8.42
C PHE A 60 -9.27 -0.43 8.72
N SER A 61 -10.38 0.32 8.66
CA SER A 61 -10.39 1.78 8.85
C SER A 61 -9.82 2.23 10.19
N SER A 62 -9.91 1.40 11.23
CA SER A 62 -9.43 1.71 12.58
C SER A 62 -7.94 1.48 12.81
N CYS A 63 -7.23 0.79 11.91
CA CYS A 63 -5.84 0.39 12.15
C CYS A 63 -4.92 0.36 10.93
N GLY A 64 -5.44 0.53 9.71
CA GLY A 64 -4.64 0.58 8.49
C GLY A 64 -4.09 -0.76 8.02
N HIS A 65 -4.37 -1.88 8.70
CA HIS A 65 -3.90 -3.19 8.23
C HIS A 65 -4.69 -3.65 7.00
N ILE A 66 -3.97 -4.19 6.01
CA ILE A 66 -4.49 -4.54 4.69
C ILE A 66 -4.59 -6.06 4.54
N LEU A 67 -5.67 -6.52 3.91
CA LEU A 67 -5.96 -7.91 3.52
C LEU A 67 -6.50 -7.97 2.10
N CYS A 68 -6.43 -9.15 1.46
CA CYS A 68 -7.24 -9.37 0.26
C CYS A 68 -8.73 -9.42 0.62
N MET A 69 -9.58 -9.01 -0.31
CA MET A 69 -11.04 -8.98 -0.08
C MET A 69 -11.63 -10.34 0.31
N PRO A 70 -11.25 -11.48 -0.34
CA PRO A 70 -11.75 -12.79 0.07
C PRO A 70 -11.44 -13.16 1.52
N CYS A 71 -10.24 -12.82 2.02
CA CYS A 71 -9.90 -13.06 3.42
C CYS A 71 -10.68 -12.15 4.35
N ALA A 72 -10.88 -10.89 3.97
CA ALA A 72 -11.70 -9.99 4.76
C ALA A 72 -13.17 -10.43 4.84
N ASP A 73 -13.74 -10.97 3.77
CA ASP A 73 -15.13 -11.45 3.74
C ASP A 73 -15.35 -12.63 4.68
N GLN A 74 -14.36 -13.53 4.80
CA GLN A 74 -14.40 -14.69 5.68
C GLN A 74 -14.26 -14.34 7.17
N LEU A 75 -13.85 -13.12 7.52
CA LEU A 75 -13.76 -12.70 8.91
C LEU A 75 -15.16 -12.53 9.52
N PRO A 76 -15.35 -13.00 10.77
CA PRO A 76 -16.64 -12.91 11.45
C PRO A 76 -17.00 -11.44 11.74
N LEU A 77 -18.29 -11.14 11.62
CA LEU A 77 -18.84 -9.85 12.03
C LEU A 77 -18.89 -9.75 13.55
N VAL A 78 -18.67 -8.53 14.04
CA VAL A 78 -18.87 -8.12 15.42
C VAL A 78 -19.94 -7.03 15.40
N GLY A 79 -21.13 -7.33 15.91
CA GLY A 79 -22.27 -6.40 15.83
C GLY A 79 -22.94 -6.43 14.44
N THR A 80 -23.15 -5.25 13.85
CA THR A 80 -23.92 -5.08 12.60
C THR A 80 -23.07 -5.15 11.33
N SER A 81 -21.89 -4.52 11.33
CA SER A 81 -21.05 -4.36 10.13
C SER A 81 -19.53 -4.39 10.41
N GLU A 82 -19.12 -4.38 11.67
CA GLU A 82 -17.70 -4.31 12.02
C GLU A 82 -17.04 -5.68 12.00
N LYS A 83 -15.72 -5.70 11.85
CA LYS A 83 -14.90 -6.91 11.99
C LYS A 83 -13.71 -6.63 12.90
N CYS A 84 -13.13 -7.68 13.46
CA CYS A 84 -11.87 -7.58 14.19
C CYS A 84 -10.69 -7.76 13.25
N CYS A 85 -9.75 -6.82 13.29
CA CYS A 85 -8.48 -6.96 12.57
C CYS A 85 -7.72 -8.19 13.08
N PRO A 86 -7.29 -9.13 12.21
CA PRO A 86 -6.60 -10.34 12.65
C PRO A 86 -5.17 -10.08 13.14
N PHE A 87 -4.59 -8.91 12.83
CA PHE A 87 -3.23 -8.55 13.24
C PHE A 87 -3.17 -7.83 14.58
N CYS A 88 -4.03 -6.82 14.78
CA CYS A 88 -4.01 -5.97 15.99
C CYS A 88 -5.29 -6.03 16.82
N ARG A 89 -6.29 -6.81 16.39
CA ARG A 89 -7.58 -7.04 17.07
C ARG A 89 -8.47 -5.81 17.28
N LYS A 90 -8.07 -4.64 16.77
CA LYS A 90 -8.95 -3.45 16.75
C LYS A 90 -10.22 -3.76 15.94
N ARG A 91 -11.37 -3.33 16.46
CA ARG A 91 -12.65 -3.37 15.75
C ARG A 91 -12.69 -2.24 14.73
N GLY A 92 -13.37 -2.46 13.62
CA GLY A 92 -13.62 -1.42 12.65
C GLY A 92 -14.28 -1.98 11.39
N GLU A 93 -14.69 -1.06 10.54
CA GLU A 93 -15.19 -1.40 9.22
C GLU A 93 -14.03 -1.82 8.30
N VAL A 94 -14.38 -2.67 7.34
CA VAL A 94 -13.48 -3.06 6.27
C VAL A 94 -13.87 -2.30 5.02
N VAL A 95 -12.93 -1.51 4.50
CA VAL A 95 -13.11 -0.67 3.32
C VAL A 95 -12.31 -1.26 2.17
N ARG A 96 -12.92 -1.40 0.99
CA ARG A 96 -12.23 -1.83 -0.23
C ARG A 96 -11.28 -0.72 -0.71
N ILE A 97 -10.06 -1.11 -1.07
CA ILE A 97 -9.10 -0.21 -1.71
C ILE A 97 -9.16 -0.45 -3.23
N PHE A 98 -9.18 0.64 -3.99
CA PHE A 98 -9.06 0.62 -5.44
C PHE A 98 -7.66 1.10 -5.81
N GLU A 99 -6.96 0.32 -6.62
CA GLU A 99 -5.69 0.72 -7.22
C GLU A 99 -6.00 1.04 -8.69
N ASP A 100 -5.93 2.31 -9.05
CA ASP A 100 -6.02 2.72 -10.44
C ASP A 100 -4.66 2.51 -11.10
N LEU A 101 -4.64 1.86 -12.25
CA LEU A 101 -3.48 1.87 -13.13
C LEU A 101 -3.39 3.29 -13.69
N ILE A 102 -2.40 4.04 -13.25
CA ILE A 102 -2.06 5.29 -13.91
C ILE A 102 -1.45 4.90 -15.26
N GLU A 103 -2.19 5.10 -16.34
CA GLU A 103 -1.65 5.02 -17.70
C GLU A 103 -0.75 6.24 -17.92
N ASP A 104 0.40 6.25 -17.27
CA ASP A 104 1.46 7.17 -17.61
C ASP A 104 1.90 6.80 -19.03
N GLY A 105 1.58 7.62 -20.03
CA GLY A 105 2.09 7.50 -21.41
C GLY A 105 3.62 7.41 -21.52
N ILE A 106 4.33 7.47 -20.38
CA ILE A 106 5.74 7.13 -20.21
C ILE A 106 6.01 5.67 -20.59
N GLY A 107 5.09 4.73 -20.33
CA GLY A 107 5.30 3.31 -20.63
C GLY A 107 5.43 3.01 -22.12
N THR A 108 4.63 3.67 -22.96
CA THR A 108 4.72 3.54 -24.43
C THR A 108 5.96 4.24 -24.96
N VAL A 109 6.28 5.45 -24.48
CA VAL A 109 7.46 6.21 -24.91
C VAL A 109 8.76 5.48 -24.53
N LEU A 110 8.87 4.91 -23.32
CA LEU A 110 10.02 4.09 -22.92
C LEU A 110 10.15 2.83 -23.78
N MET A 111 9.04 2.14 -24.06
CA MET A 111 9.06 0.97 -24.94
C MET A 111 9.47 1.33 -26.37
N GLU A 112 9.01 2.44 -26.92
CA GLU A 112 9.41 2.93 -28.24
C GLU A 112 10.89 3.34 -28.28
N MET A 113 11.38 4.03 -27.24
CA MET A 113 12.79 4.43 -27.11
C MET A 113 13.72 3.21 -27.00
N LEU A 114 13.36 2.22 -26.19
CA LEU A 114 14.13 0.98 -26.07
C LEU A 114 14.10 0.17 -27.37
N ASN A 115 12.94 0.07 -28.02
CA ASN A 115 12.82 -0.64 -29.30
C ASN A 115 13.66 0.03 -30.39
N THR A 116 13.66 1.35 -30.48
CA THR A 116 14.48 2.10 -31.45
C THR A 116 15.97 1.86 -31.21
N SER A 117 16.41 1.95 -29.95
CA SER A 117 17.80 1.68 -29.57
C SER A 117 18.25 0.25 -29.92
N VAL A 118 17.40 -0.76 -29.69
CA VAL A 118 17.68 -2.16 -30.05
C VAL A 118 17.81 -2.35 -31.57
N GLN A 119 16.97 -1.67 -32.37
CA GLN A 119 17.04 -1.78 -33.82
C GLN A 119 18.32 -1.14 -34.37
N ASP A 120 18.74 0.00 -33.83
CA ASP A 120 19.97 0.66 -34.26
C ASP A 120 21.22 -0.12 -33.86
N PHE A 121 21.21 -0.78 -32.70
CA PHE A 121 22.26 -1.72 -32.32
C PHE A 121 22.34 -2.92 -33.27
N ARG A 122 21.19 -3.49 -33.65
CA ARG A 122 21.12 -4.61 -34.63
C ARG A 122 21.65 -4.21 -36.00
N LYS A 123 21.33 -2.99 -36.48
CA LYS A 123 21.87 -2.48 -37.76
C LYS A 123 23.39 -2.31 -37.69
N LYS A 124 23.92 -1.84 -36.56
CA LYS A 124 25.35 -1.63 -36.36
C LYS A 124 26.14 -2.95 -36.37
N ILE A 125 25.59 -4.01 -35.77
CA ILE A 125 26.17 -5.36 -35.83
C ILE A 125 26.19 -5.89 -37.28
N LYS A 126 25.09 -5.75 -38.02
CA LYS A 126 25.00 -6.20 -39.42
C LYS A 126 25.91 -5.43 -40.38
N SER A 127 26.24 -4.18 -40.05
CA SER A 127 27.14 -3.35 -40.85
C SER A 127 28.63 -3.62 -40.59
N SER A 128 28.98 -4.35 -39.53
CA SER A 128 30.36 -4.72 -39.20
C SER A 128 30.78 -6.09 -39.73
N GLU A 129 29.86 -6.82 -40.38
CA GLU A 129 30.09 -8.16 -40.97
C GLU A 129 30.28 -8.12 -42.51
N LEU A 130 30.41 -6.92 -43.09
CA LEU A 130 30.69 -6.65 -44.52
C LEU A 130 32.00 -5.88 -44.66
#